data_AF-A0A924IKJ7-F1
#
_entry.id   AF-A0A924IKJ7-F1
#
_cell.length_a   1.000
_cell.length_b   1.000
_cell.length_c   1.000
_cell.angle_alpha   90.00
_cell.angle_beta   90.00
_cell.angle_gamma   90.00
#
_symmetry.space_group_name_H-M   'P 1'
#
loop_
_entity.id
_entity.type
_entity.pdbx_description
1 polymer ?
#
loop_
_entity_poly.entity_id
_entity_poly.type
_entity_poly.pdbx_seq_one_letter_code
_entity_poly.pdbx_strand_id
1 'polypeptide(L)'
;MHILDEHKKKYLNRRISEIEELKQSLGVDDFDIAINIGHRLKGNGETFGYPIISALGISLEQAGIAKDKVKLREAIKQLEVNVEENLKKIH
;
A
#
# COMPACT_ATOMS: atom_id res chain seq x y z
N MET A 1 23.67 14.03 -5.06
CA MET A 1 22.46 13.34 -5.56
C MET A 1 22.46 11.94 -4.95
N HIS A 2 21.61 11.70 -3.94
CA HIS A 2 21.60 10.44 -3.21
C HIS A 2 20.76 9.41 -3.97
N ILE A 3 21.42 8.37 -4.50
CA ILE A 3 20.79 7.26 -5.25
C ILE A 3 19.62 6.62 -4.45
N LEU A 4 19.69 6.65 -3.12
CA LEU A 4 18.66 6.15 -2.21
C LEU A 4 17.29 6.85 -2.35
N ASP A 5 17.27 8.16 -2.63
CA ASP A 5 16.03 8.93 -2.71
C ASP A 5 15.24 8.62 -3.99
N GLU A 6 15.94 8.33 -5.10
CA GLU A 6 15.31 7.92 -6.34
C GLU A 6 14.65 6.54 -6.23
N HIS A 7 15.28 5.58 -5.56
CA HIS A 7 14.70 4.26 -5.32
C HIS A 7 13.47 4.33 -4.40
N LYS A 8 13.52 5.15 -3.35
CA LYS A 8 12.37 5.41 -2.46
C LYS A 8 11.22 6.07 -3.19
N LYS A 9 11.50 7.09 -4.00
CA LYS A 9 10.49 7.78 -4.82
C LYS A 9 9.85 6.81 -5.81
N LYS A 10 10.63 5.98 -6.51
CA LYS A 10 10.10 4.96 -7.42
C LYS A 10 9.24 3.93 -6.70
N TYR A 11 9.66 3.51 -5.50
CA TYR A 11 8.87 2.63 -4.65
C TYR A 11 7.51 3.25 -4.33
N LEU A 12 7.47 4.49 -3.80
CA LEU A 12 6.22 5.16 -3.43
C LEU A 12 5.30 5.42 -4.63
N ASN A 13 5.85 5.82 -5.79
CA ASN A 13 5.06 5.98 -7.02
C ASN A 13 4.38 4.68 -7.45
N ARG A 14 5.07 3.54 -7.32
CA ARG A 14 4.46 2.22 -7.59
C ARG A 14 3.28 1.95 -6.64
N ARG A 15 3.39 2.36 -5.37
CA ARG A 15 2.32 2.18 -4.38
C ARG A 15 1.07 2.98 -4.74
N ILE A 16 1.22 4.15 -5.36
CA ILE A 16 0.07 4.94 -5.85
C ILE A 16 -0.73 4.14 -6.87
N SER A 17 -0.07 3.54 -7.87
CA SER A 17 -0.76 2.71 -8.86
C SER A 17 -1.46 1.49 -8.24
N GLU A 18 -0.84 0.87 -7.23
CA GLU A 18 -1.48 -0.24 -6.49
C GLU A 18 -2.67 0.22 -5.64
N ILE A 19 -2.64 1.43 -5.06
CA ILE A 19 -3.77 2.02 -4.35
C ILE A 19 -4.96 2.23 -5.30
N GLU A 20 -4.71 2.70 -6.53
CA GLU A 20 -5.76 2.84 -7.53
C GLU A 20 -6.38 1.49 -7.89
N GLU A 21 -5.55 0.46 -8.10
CA GLU A 21 -6.01 -0.91 -8.35
C GLU A 21 -6.87 -1.46 -7.19
N LEU A 22 -6.46 -1.23 -5.94
CA LEU A 22 -7.23 -1.59 -4.73
C LEU A 22 -8.59 -0.86 -4.65
N LYS A 23 -8.63 0.42 -5.04
CA LYS A 23 -9.87 1.21 -5.07
C LYS A 23 -10.83 0.69 -6.13
N GLN A 24 -10.31 0.28 -7.30
CA GLN A 24 -11.12 -0.33 -8.35
C GLN A 24 -11.64 -1.71 -7.92
N SER A 25 -10.81 -2.53 -7.29
CA SER A 25 -11.17 -3.87 -6.83
C SER A 25 -12.30 -3.83 -5.77
N LEU A 26 -12.29 -2.82 -4.89
CA LEU A 26 -13.39 -2.54 -3.95
C LEU A 26 -14.75 -2.32 -4.64
N GLY A 27 -14.76 -1.74 -5.84
CA GLY A 27 -15.98 -1.44 -6.59
C GLY A 27 -16.62 -2.67 -7.23
N VAL A 28 -15.86 -3.76 -7.40
CA VAL A 28 -16.29 -5.01 -8.04
C VAL A 28 -16.24 -6.21 -7.09
N ASP A 29 -16.10 -5.97 -5.78
CA ASP A 29 -15.97 -7.01 -4.75
C ASP A 29 -14.79 -7.96 -4.97
N ASP A 30 -13.75 -7.50 -5.68
CA ASP A 30 -12.55 -8.29 -5.93
C ASP A 30 -11.55 -8.09 -4.77
N PHE A 31 -11.61 -9.02 -3.83
CA PHE A 31 -10.75 -9.05 -2.65
C PHE A 31 -9.40 -9.73 -2.91
N ASP A 32 -9.25 -10.46 -4.01
CA ASP A 32 -8.02 -11.19 -4.34
C ASP A 32 -6.86 -10.24 -4.64
N ILE A 33 -7.16 -9.13 -5.33
CA ILE A 33 -6.25 -8.01 -5.53
C ILE A 33 -5.72 -7.49 -4.18
N ALA A 34 -6.60 -7.32 -3.18
CA ALA A 34 -6.21 -6.84 -1.86
C ALA A 34 -5.28 -7.79 -1.11
N ILE A 35 -5.52 -9.10 -1.25
CA ILE A 35 -4.68 -10.15 -0.66
C ILE A 35 -3.28 -10.13 -1.30
N ASN A 36 -3.22 -10.14 -2.63
CA ASN A 36 -1.96 -10.14 -3.37
C ASN A 36 -1.12 -8.89 -3.11
N ILE A 37 -1.73 -7.70 -3.14
CA ILE A 37 -1.02 -6.45 -2.87
C ILE A 37 -0.59 -6.39 -1.41
N GLY A 38 -1.48 -6.74 -0.47
CA GLY A 38 -1.18 -6.78 0.96
C GLY A 38 0.04 -7.66 1.28
N HIS A 39 0.10 -8.86 0.69
CA HIS A 39 1.22 -9.79 0.82
C HIS A 39 2.55 -9.17 0.37
N ARG A 40 2.55 -8.50 -0.78
CA ARG A 40 3.76 -7.86 -1.34
C ARG A 40 4.20 -6.65 -0.51
N LEU A 41 3.26 -5.87 0.00
CA LEU A 41 3.53 -4.69 0.83
C LEU A 41 4.17 -5.08 2.16
N LYS A 42 3.68 -6.15 2.78
CA LYS A 42 4.27 -6.74 3.99
C LYS A 42 5.73 -7.15 3.77
N GLY A 43 6.02 -7.82 2.65
CA GLY A 43 7.39 -8.28 2.36
C GLY A 43 8.37 -7.15 2.00
N ASN A 44 7.89 -6.13 1.28
CA ASN A 44 8.78 -5.12 0.72
C ASN A 44 8.82 -3.82 1.54
N GLY A 45 7.80 -3.50 2.34
CA GLY A 45 7.72 -2.25 3.10
C GLY A 45 8.91 -2.03 4.05
N GLU A 46 9.31 -3.06 4.79
CA GLU A 46 10.47 -2.98 5.69
C GLU A 46 11.79 -2.83 4.94
N THR A 47 11.94 -3.50 3.79
CA THR A 47 13.14 -3.43 2.94
C THR A 47 13.44 -1.99 2.48
N PHE A 48 12.40 -1.19 2.23
CA PHE A 48 12.55 0.21 1.80
C PHE A 48 12.53 1.22 2.96
N GLY A 49 12.45 0.76 4.21
CA GLY A 49 12.42 1.63 5.40
C GLY A 49 11.05 2.22 5.72
N TYR A 50 9.96 1.58 5.27
CA TYR A 50 8.58 1.99 5.50
C TYR A 50 7.81 0.94 6.33
N PRO A 51 8.10 0.81 7.64
CA PRO A 51 7.44 -0.20 8.50
C PRO A 51 5.92 0.01 8.59
N ILE A 52 5.45 1.26 8.51
CA ILE A 52 4.01 1.56 8.48
C ILE A 52 3.35 1.00 7.21
N ILE A 53 4.01 1.09 6.06
CA ILE A 53 3.49 0.51 4.80
C ILE A 53 3.44 -1.02 4.90
N SER A 54 4.42 -1.65 5.55
CA SER A 54 4.41 -3.10 5.82
C SER A 54 3.21 -3.50 6.70
N ALA A 55 2.99 -2.77 7.81
CA ALA A 55 1.86 -3.01 8.71
C ALA A 55 0.50 -2.83 8.02
N LEU A 56 0.37 -1.82 7.16
CA LEU A 56 -0.82 -1.61 6.34
C LEU A 56 -1.02 -2.72 5.31
N GLY A 57 0.08 -3.28 4.76
CA GLY A 57 0.05 -4.48 3.93
C GLY A 57 -0.60 -5.68 4.63
N ILE A 58 -0.27 -5.90 5.90
CA ILE A 58 -0.89 -6.95 6.73
C ILE A 58 -2.39 -6.67 6.89
N SER A 59 -2.78 -5.42 7.19
CA SER A 59 -4.20 -5.04 7.32
C SER A 59 -4.98 -5.24 6.01
N LEU A 60 -4.38 -4.93 4.86
CA LEU A 60 -4.98 -5.16 3.54
C LEU A 60 -5.18 -6.64 3.25
N GLU A 61 -4.15 -7.46 3.50
CA GLU A 61 -4.21 -8.91 3.32
C GLU A 61 -5.32 -9.52 4.19
N GLN A 62 -5.37 -9.15 5.47
CA GLN A 62 -6.39 -9.63 6.41
C GLN A 62 -7.80 -9.16 6.03
N ALA A 63 -7.96 -7.91 5.61
CA ALA A 63 -9.25 -7.38 5.19
C ALA A 63 -9.76 -8.06 3.90
N GLY A 64 -8.86 -8.37 2.97
CA GLY A 64 -9.16 -9.15 1.76
C GLY A 64 -9.60 -10.58 2.10
N ILE A 65 -8.86 -11.28 2.97
CA ILE A 65 -9.21 -12.63 3.45
C ILE A 65 -10.58 -12.64 4.15
N ALA A 66 -10.82 -11.65 5.00
CA ALA A 66 -12.09 -11.50 5.73
C ALA A 66 -13.25 -10.97 4.85
N LYS A 67 -12.96 -10.55 3.60
CA LYS A 67 -13.89 -9.86 2.70
C LYS A 67 -14.56 -8.65 3.36
N ASP A 68 -13.83 -7.98 4.24
CA ASP A 68 -14.32 -6.85 5.02
C ASP A 68 -14.06 -5.55 4.25
N LYS A 69 -15.05 -5.12 3.46
CA LYS A 69 -14.97 -3.88 2.67
C LYS A 69 -14.67 -2.65 3.50
N VAL A 70 -15.18 -2.58 4.73
CA VAL A 70 -15.01 -1.40 5.59
C VAL A 70 -13.56 -1.31 6.01
N LYS A 71 -13.00 -2.41 6.52
CA LYS A 71 -11.57 -2.48 6.89
C LYS A 71 -10.66 -2.30 5.68
N LEU A 72 -11.02 -2.90 4.54
CA LEU A 72 -10.22 -2.77 3.32
C LEU A 72 -10.16 -1.30 2.87
N ARG A 73 -11.31 -0.61 2.84
CA ARG A 73 -11.38 0.82 2.50
C ARG A 73 -10.60 1.68 3.47
N GLU A 74 -10.66 1.38 4.77
CA GLU A 74 -9.90 2.10 5.78
C GLU A 74 -8.39 1.90 5.59
N ALA A 75 -7.95 0.66 5.39
CA ALA A 75 -6.55 0.33 5.16
C ALA A 75 -6.00 0.99 3.87
N ILE A 76 -6.78 1.01 2.79
CA ILE A 76 -6.44 1.71 1.54
C ILE A 76 -6.26 3.20 1.79
N LYS A 77 -7.19 3.83 2.52
CA LYS A 77 -7.11 5.26 2.85
C LYS A 77 -5.87 5.58 3.70
N GLN A 78 -5.57 4.74 4.69
CA GLN A 78 -4.38 4.89 5.52
C GLN A 78 -3.09 4.73 4.71
N LEU A 79 -3.08 3.78 3.75
CA LEU A 79 -1.96 3.56 2.85
C LEU A 79 -1.71 4.77 1.95
N GLU A 80 -2.77 5.32 1.34
CA GLU A 80 -2.71 6.52 0.52
C GLU A 80 -2.10 7.70 1.27
N VAL A 81 -2.66 8.04 2.43
CA VAL A 81 -2.15 9.15 3.26
C VAL A 81 -0.67 8.93 3.62
N ASN A 82 -0.28 7.71 3.99
CA ASN A 82 1.12 7.42 4.31
C ASN A 82 2.03 7.58 3.09
N VAL A 83 1.62 7.09 1.93
CA VAL A 83 2.42 7.18 0.70
C VAL A 83 2.61 8.64 0.30
N GLU A 84 1.54 9.44 0.28
CA GLU A 84 1.60 10.87 -0.05
C GLU A 84 2.48 11.66 0.92
N GLU A 85 2.33 11.43 2.23
CA GLU A 85 3.14 12.10 3.25
C GLU A 85 4.62 11.76 3.13
N ASN A 86 4.96 10.51 2.81
CA ASN A 86 6.35 10.12 2.57
C ASN A 86 6.89 10.69 1.25
N LEU A 87 6.06 10.85 0.22
CA LEU A 87 6.46 11.40 -1.07
C LEU A 87 6.81 12.89 -0.95
N LYS A 88 6.05 13.65 -0.14
CA LYS A 88 6.35 15.06 0.17
C LYS A 88 7.67 15.25 0.93
N LYS A 89 8.07 14.27 1.73
CA LYS A 89 9.31 14.29 2.53
C LYS A 89 10.57 14.00 1.69
N ILE A 90 10.41 13.39 0.51
CA ILE A 90 11.49 13.18 -0.44
C ILE A 90 11.52 14.41 -1.36
N HIS A 91 12.12 15.50 -0.87
CA HIS A 91 12.41 16.73 -1.62
C HIS A 91 13.90 16.79 -1.97
#